data_AF-A0A8B6BFR9-F1
#
_entry.id   AF-A0A8B6BFR9-F1
#
_cell.length_a   1.000
_cell.length_b   1.000
_cell.length_c   1.000
_cell.angle_alpha   90.00
_cell.angle_beta   90.00
_cell.angle_gamma   90.00
#
_symmetry.space_group_name_H-M   'P 1'
#
loop_
_entity.id
_entity.type
_entity.pdbx_description
1 polymer ?
#
loop_
_entity_poly.entity_id
_entity_poly.type
_entity_poly.pdbx_seq_one_letter_code
_entity_poly.pdbx_strand_id
1 'polypeptide(L)'
;MSINSQYIVLFKNPRDQVTPAVFARQMYPNNSKRFMNKYIEGVKRPYGYLFVDLKQNTLEEERLKIDIFNEQNQRVENSDVMHGGSMARYINDKGKIIDQFEVRRTREQSLSGDVSEFVEAKETMPSCDECGLMFENLSDLMRHVKRWCPENNDMKRKFNEEHEDIPSKKFKTEIEIEDGESDVFKKLAKYARDETEDLWEEKVDKYLKNGMSETEAKYRADRKLREDELDKFMWKYANLVHYILQLRVGRLHLKVVKFIEKLLQEGTEYKKAIKMAIRKYKNELDNYLDEVIEEEEKGEEEEGDDDDEEEEGDEEGDDDGDQEEEEGDEDVDDEEEEEEED
;
A
#
# COMPACT_ATOMS: atom_id res chain seq x y z
N MET A 1 -10.97 12.52 6.19
CA MET A 1 -11.63 12.20 4.92
C MET A 1 -12.00 13.51 4.22
N SER A 2 -11.78 13.61 2.91
CA SER A 2 -12.00 14.84 2.13
C SER A 2 -13.43 15.35 2.27
N ILE A 3 -13.60 16.56 2.80
CA ILE A 3 -14.90 17.23 3.02
C ILE A 3 -15.56 17.68 1.70
N ASN A 4 -14.85 17.60 0.56
CA ASN A 4 -15.29 18.18 -0.72
C ASN A 4 -15.49 17.16 -1.85
N SER A 5 -15.60 15.86 -1.55
CA SER A 5 -15.86 14.86 -2.59
C SER A 5 -17.30 14.94 -3.08
N GLN A 6 -17.52 15.12 -4.39
CA GLN A 6 -18.86 15.08 -4.99
C GLN A 6 -19.35 13.65 -5.23
N TYR A 7 -18.43 12.69 -5.35
CA TYR A 7 -18.71 11.29 -5.61
C TYR A 7 -17.81 10.41 -4.77
N ILE A 8 -18.38 9.32 -4.24
CA ILE A 8 -17.64 8.30 -3.50
C ILE A 8 -18.07 6.93 -4.01
N VAL A 9 -17.10 6.04 -4.20
CA VAL A 9 -17.33 4.64 -4.58
C VAL A 9 -16.82 3.75 -3.46
N LEU A 10 -17.71 2.94 -2.87
CA LEU A 10 -17.38 2.04 -1.77
C LEU A 10 -17.35 0.60 -2.28
N PHE A 11 -16.17 -0.02 -2.21
CA PHE A 11 -15.97 -1.44 -2.52
C PHE A 11 -16.04 -2.32 -1.26
N LYS A 12 -16.09 -3.64 -1.47
CA LYS A 12 -15.96 -4.61 -0.37
C LYS A 12 -14.53 -4.62 0.16
N ASN A 13 -14.34 -4.23 1.41
CA ASN A 13 -13.07 -4.42 2.13
C ASN A 13 -13.29 -5.33 3.35
N PRO A 14 -12.85 -6.60 3.33
CA PRO A 14 -13.00 -7.50 4.48
C PRO A 14 -12.30 -7.01 5.75
N ARG A 15 -11.27 -6.17 5.62
CA ARG A 15 -10.48 -5.64 6.74
C ARG A 15 -11.13 -4.40 7.38
N ASP A 16 -11.99 -3.71 6.65
CA ASP A 16 -12.56 -2.42 7.09
C ASP A 16 -14.06 -2.35 6.78
N GLN A 17 -14.86 -2.84 7.73
CA GLN A 17 -16.31 -2.70 7.75
C GLN A 17 -16.76 -1.46 8.54
N VAL A 18 -15.83 -0.81 9.25
CA VAL A 18 -16.13 0.34 10.12
C VAL A 18 -16.35 1.58 9.26
N THR A 19 -15.53 1.78 8.22
CA THR A 19 -15.62 2.95 7.34
C THR A 19 -17.02 3.13 6.72
N PRO A 20 -17.64 2.13 6.07
CA PRO A 20 -19.01 2.26 5.55
C PRO A 20 -20.05 2.57 6.64
N ALA A 21 -19.90 2.03 7.85
CA ALA A 21 -20.83 2.25 8.95
C ALA A 21 -20.73 3.66 9.55
N VAL A 22 -19.52 4.19 9.70
CA VAL A 22 -19.28 5.58 10.11
C VAL A 22 -19.88 6.53 9.07
N PHE A 23 -19.60 6.27 7.80
CA PHE A 23 -20.10 7.09 6.70
C PHE A 23 -21.64 7.05 6.60
N ALA A 24 -22.26 5.89 6.81
CA ALA A 24 -23.71 5.75 6.93
C ALA A 24 -24.32 6.62 8.04
N ARG A 25 -23.67 6.69 9.22
CA ARG A 25 -24.12 7.54 10.33
C ARG A 25 -23.97 9.03 10.05
N GLN A 26 -22.93 9.42 9.33
CA GLN A 26 -22.69 10.81 8.95
C GLN A 26 -23.71 11.31 7.92
N MET A 27 -24.00 10.49 6.90
CA MET A 27 -24.97 10.85 5.85
C MET A 27 -26.43 10.68 6.30
N TYR A 28 -26.71 9.65 7.08
CA TYR A 28 -28.06 9.28 7.51
C TYR A 28 -28.14 9.07 9.03
N PRO A 29 -28.01 10.13 9.86
CA PRO A 29 -27.98 9.99 11.31
C PRO A 29 -29.17 9.20 11.89
N ASN A 30 -30.36 9.38 11.30
CA ASN A 30 -31.59 8.74 11.74
C ASN A 30 -31.93 7.46 10.93
N ASN A 31 -31.15 7.12 9.90
CA ASN A 31 -31.47 6.02 8.99
C ASN A 31 -30.24 5.34 8.37
N SER A 32 -29.22 5.08 9.19
CA SER A 32 -27.98 4.41 8.75
C SER A 32 -28.23 3.01 8.15
N LYS A 33 -29.31 2.34 8.57
CA LYS A 33 -29.72 1.03 8.04
C LYS A 33 -30.01 1.06 6.54
N ARG A 34 -30.64 2.13 6.03
CA ARG A 34 -30.92 2.29 4.59
C ARG A 34 -29.62 2.25 3.77
N PHE A 35 -28.62 3.01 4.23
CA PHE A 35 -27.30 3.04 3.60
C PHE A 35 -26.63 1.67 3.64
N MET A 36 -26.57 1.05 4.82
CA MET A 36 -25.90 -0.25 4.99
C MET A 36 -26.55 -1.36 4.18
N ASN A 37 -27.88 -1.38 4.06
CA ASN A 37 -28.59 -2.35 3.22
C ASN A 37 -28.20 -2.19 1.75
N LYS A 38 -28.14 -0.95 1.24
CA LYS A 38 -27.70 -0.66 -0.14
C LYS A 38 -26.23 -1.00 -0.37
N TYR A 39 -25.37 -0.77 0.63
CA TYR A 39 -23.98 -1.18 0.58
C TYR A 39 -23.84 -2.70 0.45
N ILE A 40 -24.48 -3.45 1.36
CA ILE A 40 -24.48 -4.92 1.36
C ILE A 40 -25.01 -5.48 0.03
N GLU A 41 -26.09 -4.90 -0.50
CA GLU A 41 -26.65 -5.24 -1.80
C GLU A 41 -25.62 -5.02 -2.93
N GLY A 42 -24.99 -3.84 -2.98
CA GLY A 42 -24.01 -3.46 -4.00
C GLY A 42 -22.75 -4.33 -3.99
N VAL A 43 -22.27 -4.74 -2.81
CA VAL A 43 -21.05 -5.53 -2.64
C VAL A 43 -21.28 -7.05 -2.55
N LYS A 44 -22.52 -7.52 -2.72
CA LYS A 44 -22.85 -8.95 -2.70
C LYS A 44 -22.18 -9.71 -3.84
N ARG A 45 -22.04 -9.07 -5.00
CA ARG A 45 -21.37 -9.60 -6.19
C ARG A 45 -19.86 -9.36 -6.15
N PRO A 46 -19.02 -10.23 -6.77
CA PRO A 46 -17.60 -9.95 -6.98
C PRO A 46 -17.42 -8.59 -7.69
N TYR A 47 -16.47 -7.78 -7.22
CA TYR A 47 -16.21 -6.42 -7.70
C TYR A 47 -17.42 -5.46 -7.61
N GLY A 48 -18.41 -5.83 -6.79
CA GLY A 48 -19.55 -4.98 -6.48
C GLY A 48 -19.15 -3.75 -5.68
N TYR A 49 -19.91 -2.67 -5.86
CA TYR A 49 -19.68 -1.39 -5.22
C TYR A 49 -21.00 -0.65 -4.96
N LEU A 50 -20.94 0.29 -4.02
CA LEU A 50 -21.97 1.30 -3.81
C LEU A 50 -21.44 2.65 -4.30
N PHE A 51 -22.14 3.26 -5.24
CA PHE A 51 -21.91 4.63 -5.70
C PHE A 51 -22.72 5.60 -4.85
N VAL A 52 -22.06 6.63 -4.33
CA VAL A 52 -22.65 7.66 -3.48
C VAL A 52 -22.48 9.01 -4.17
N ASP A 53 -23.60 9.65 -4.49
CA ASP A 53 -23.65 11.00 -5.05
C ASP A 53 -23.81 12.03 -3.92
N LEU A 54 -22.86 12.92 -3.75
CA LEU A 54 -22.86 13.93 -2.68
C LEU A 54 -23.23 15.32 -3.18
N LYS A 55 -23.71 15.47 -4.42
CA LYS A 55 -24.17 16.77 -4.91
C LYS A 55 -25.39 17.23 -4.13
N GLN A 56 -25.46 18.56 -3.91
CA GLN A 56 -26.55 19.20 -3.17
C GLN A 56 -27.90 19.10 -3.88
N ASN A 57 -27.89 19.00 -5.22
CA ASN A 57 -29.09 18.93 -6.06
C ASN A 57 -29.55 17.50 -6.37
N THR A 58 -28.83 16.47 -5.90
CA THR A 58 -29.23 15.07 -6.09
C THR A 58 -30.36 14.72 -5.13
N LEU A 59 -31.44 14.13 -5.65
CA LEU A 59 -32.56 13.67 -4.84
C LEU A 59 -32.12 12.57 -3.88
N GLU A 60 -32.75 12.53 -2.70
CA GLU A 60 -32.34 11.64 -1.61
C GLU A 60 -32.48 10.15 -1.95
N GLU A 61 -33.36 9.82 -2.88
CA GLU A 61 -33.61 8.47 -3.39
C GLU A 61 -32.55 8.02 -4.39
N GLU A 62 -32.02 8.98 -5.16
CA GLU A 62 -31.00 8.76 -6.20
C GLU A 62 -29.58 8.80 -5.67
N ARG A 63 -29.40 9.15 -4.39
CA ARG A 63 -28.10 9.37 -3.77
C ARG A 63 -27.24 8.11 -3.69
N LEU A 64 -27.87 6.95 -3.56
CA LEU A 64 -27.25 5.65 -3.36
C LEU A 64 -27.56 4.74 -4.54
N LYS A 65 -26.59 4.56 -5.44
CA LYS A 65 -26.77 3.74 -6.65
C LYS A 65 -25.83 2.54 -6.64
N ILE A 66 -26.33 1.43 -7.16
CA ILE A 66 -25.52 0.24 -7.42
C ILE A 66 -25.45 0.05 -8.93
N ASP A 67 -24.32 -0.43 -9.43
CA ASP A 67 -24.18 -0.86 -10.82
C ASP A 67 -24.46 0.21 -11.89
N ILE A 68 -24.03 1.46 -11.66
CA ILE A 68 -24.27 2.60 -12.57
C ILE A 68 -23.71 2.42 -13.98
N PHE A 69 -22.78 1.48 -14.19
CA PHE A 69 -22.15 1.20 -15.48
C PHE A 69 -22.87 0.10 -16.29
N ASN A 70 -23.89 -0.54 -15.73
CA ASN A 70 -24.63 -1.58 -16.45
C ASN A 70 -25.77 -0.94 -17.27
N GLU A 71 -25.62 -0.96 -18.60
CA GLU A 71 -26.56 -0.36 -19.56
C GLU A 71 -28.01 -0.90 -19.41
N GLN A 72 -28.17 -2.12 -18.87
CA GLN A 72 -29.48 -2.71 -18.65
C GLN A 72 -30.26 -2.03 -17.51
N ASN A 73 -29.57 -1.50 -16.49
CA ASN A 73 -30.21 -0.77 -15.38
C ASN A 73 -30.62 0.66 -15.77
N GLN A 74 -29.97 1.26 -16.76
CA GLN A 74 -30.30 2.63 -17.22
C GLN A 74 -31.63 2.69 -17.99
N ARG A 75 -32.14 1.55 -18.48
CA ARG A 75 -33.40 1.47 -19.25
C ARG A 75 -34.66 1.42 -18.37
N VAL A 76 -34.54 0.99 -17.11
CA VAL A 76 -35.72 0.80 -16.24
C VAL A 76 -36.14 2.13 -15.59
N GLU A 77 -35.19 2.97 -15.16
CA GLU A 77 -35.49 4.24 -14.47
C GLU A 77 -36.04 5.34 -15.39
N ASN A 78 -35.87 5.23 -16.72
CA ASN A 78 -36.37 6.22 -17.69
C ASN A 78 -37.75 5.87 -18.29
N SER A 79 -38.41 4.81 -17.82
CA SER A 79 -39.64 4.29 -18.45
C SER A 79 -40.95 4.66 -17.75
N ASP A 80 -40.93 5.32 -16.59
CA ASP A 80 -42.13 5.68 -15.83
C ASP A 80 -42.71 7.07 -16.15
N VAL A 81 -42.44 7.60 -17.35
CA VAL A 81 -43.14 8.77 -17.89
C VAL A 81 -43.73 8.44 -19.27
N MET A 82 -45.04 8.23 -19.27
CA MET A 82 -46.00 8.28 -20.40
C MET A 82 -46.22 7.01 -21.26
N HIS A 83 -47.43 6.47 -21.07
CA HIS A 83 -48.37 5.93 -22.07
C HIS A 83 -48.02 4.63 -22.82
N GLY A 84 -48.75 3.58 -22.44
CA GLY A 84 -49.61 2.88 -23.39
C GLY A 84 -48.94 1.96 -24.42
N GLY A 85 -48.81 0.69 -24.04
CA GLY A 85 -48.95 -0.44 -24.96
C GLY A 85 -47.73 -0.76 -25.83
N SER A 86 -47.02 -1.83 -25.46
CA SER A 86 -46.69 -2.91 -26.40
C SER A 86 -46.15 -4.11 -25.64
N MET A 87 -47.01 -5.10 -25.43
CA MET A 87 -46.65 -6.39 -24.86
C MET A 87 -46.07 -7.24 -26.00
N ALA A 88 -44.74 -7.34 -26.07
CA ALA A 88 -44.08 -8.23 -27.03
C ALA A 88 -44.37 -9.70 -26.66
N ARG A 89 -45.30 -10.32 -27.41
CA ARG A 89 -45.58 -11.76 -27.31
C ARG A 89 -44.60 -12.52 -28.21
N TYR A 90 -43.79 -13.40 -27.61
CA TYR A 90 -43.04 -14.40 -28.36
C TYR A 90 -43.92 -15.64 -28.54
N ILE A 91 -44.05 -16.08 -29.80
CA ILE A 91 -44.69 -17.34 -30.19
C ILE A 91 -43.58 -18.38 -30.35
N ASN A 92 -43.68 -19.52 -29.69
CA ASN A 92 -42.79 -20.65 -29.99
C ASN A 92 -43.30 -21.44 -31.21
N ASP A 93 -42.44 -22.28 -31.79
CA ASP A 93 -42.68 -23.05 -33.03
C ASP A 93 -43.83 -24.10 -32.95
N LYS A 94 -44.65 -24.06 -31.89
CA LYS A 94 -45.88 -24.84 -31.73
C LYS A 94 -47.13 -23.98 -31.48
N GLY A 95 -47.04 -22.65 -31.69
CA GLY A 95 -48.19 -21.75 -31.72
C GLY A 95 -48.88 -21.49 -30.38
N LYS A 96 -48.20 -21.69 -29.23
CA LYS A 96 -48.78 -21.40 -27.91
C LYS A 96 -48.15 -20.15 -27.27
N ILE A 97 -49.02 -19.25 -26.78
CA ILE A 97 -48.68 -18.07 -25.99
C ILE A 97 -48.38 -18.53 -24.55
N ILE A 98 -47.25 -18.13 -23.97
CA ILE A 98 -46.86 -18.45 -22.58
C ILE A 98 -46.60 -17.13 -21.85
N ASP A 99 -47.34 -16.89 -20.76
CA ASP A 99 -47.07 -15.80 -19.81
C ASP A 99 -45.97 -16.25 -18.83
N GLN A 100 -44.91 -15.46 -18.66
CA GLN A 100 -43.84 -15.75 -17.70
C GLN A 100 -44.28 -15.41 -16.27
N PHE A 101 -45.06 -16.26 -15.63
CA PHE A 101 -45.15 -16.27 -14.15
C PHE A 101 -45.72 -17.60 -13.66
N GLU A 102 -45.01 -18.71 -13.88
CA GLU A 102 -45.17 -19.91 -13.04
C GLU A 102 -44.01 -20.91 -13.27
N VAL A 103 -43.53 -21.49 -12.16
CA VAL A 103 -42.59 -22.64 -12.05
C VAL A 103 -41.10 -22.27 -12.27
N ARG A 104 -40.22 -22.24 -11.25
CA ARG A 104 -39.81 -23.38 -10.39
C ARG A 104 -39.29 -22.93 -9.02
N ARG A 105 -40.09 -23.19 -7.97
CA ARG A 105 -39.58 -23.80 -6.73
C ARG A 105 -39.35 -25.28 -7.01
N THR A 106 -38.13 -25.75 -6.80
CA THR A 106 -37.80 -27.04 -6.17
C THR A 106 -36.29 -27.15 -6.05
N ARG A 107 -35.78 -27.00 -4.83
CA ARG A 107 -34.77 -27.87 -4.18
C ARG A 107 -34.08 -27.08 -3.06
N GLU A 108 -34.82 -26.88 -1.98
CA GLU A 108 -34.22 -26.71 -0.66
C GLU A 108 -33.85 -28.11 -0.14
N GLN A 109 -32.55 -28.34 0.05
CA GLN A 109 -32.04 -29.38 0.92
C GLN A 109 -31.21 -28.70 2.01
N SER A 110 -31.85 -28.53 3.16
CA SER A 110 -31.29 -28.81 4.49
C SER A 110 -29.87 -28.31 4.80
N LEU A 111 -29.79 -27.07 5.29
CA LEU A 111 -28.84 -26.66 6.34
C LEU A 111 -29.57 -25.69 7.28
N SER A 112 -30.43 -26.26 8.15
CA SER A 112 -30.92 -25.58 9.35
C SER A 112 -29.81 -25.58 10.39
N GLY A 113 -28.99 -24.53 10.39
CA GLY A 113 -28.17 -24.14 11.53
C GLY A 113 -28.77 -22.88 12.13
N ASP A 114 -29.16 -22.98 13.40
CA ASP A 114 -29.68 -21.90 14.24
C ASP A 114 -28.94 -20.57 14.03
N VAL A 115 -29.68 -19.55 13.57
CA VAL A 115 -29.29 -18.13 13.67
C VAL A 115 -30.29 -17.45 14.59
N SER A 116 -30.31 -17.87 15.86
CA SER A 116 -31.07 -17.22 16.92
C SER A 116 -30.18 -16.95 18.14
N GLU A 117 -29.07 -16.24 17.94
CA GLU A 117 -28.43 -15.51 19.05
C GLU A 117 -27.50 -14.43 18.49
N PHE A 118 -28.08 -13.46 17.75
CA PHE A 118 -27.41 -12.17 17.63
C PHE A 118 -27.53 -11.50 18.99
N VAL A 119 -26.56 -11.80 19.85
CA VAL A 119 -26.29 -11.05 21.07
C VAL A 119 -26.22 -9.60 20.64
N GLU A 120 -27.17 -8.81 21.14
CA GLU A 120 -27.21 -7.37 21.02
C GLU A 120 -26.01 -6.83 21.81
N ALA A 121 -24.82 -6.97 21.22
CA ALA A 121 -23.61 -6.31 21.68
C ALA A 121 -23.86 -4.83 21.47
N LYS A 122 -24.48 -4.21 22.47
CA LYS A 122 -24.36 -2.78 22.71
C LYS A 122 -22.88 -2.57 22.95
N GLU A 123 -22.14 -2.35 21.87
CA GLU A 123 -20.82 -1.75 21.89
C GLU A 123 -21.01 -0.35 22.49
N THR A 124 -21.03 -0.30 23.82
CA THR A 124 -21.03 0.94 24.57
C THR A 124 -19.72 1.62 24.23
N MET A 125 -19.80 2.68 23.43
CA MET A 125 -18.64 3.51 23.13
C MET A 125 -18.03 3.96 24.46
N PRO A 126 -16.75 3.67 24.72
CA PRO A 126 -16.12 4.01 25.99
C PRO A 126 -16.12 5.54 26.17
N SER A 127 -16.59 5.99 27.32
CA SER A 127 -16.62 7.41 27.70
C SER A 127 -15.64 7.69 28.84
N CYS A 128 -15.10 8.91 28.88
CA CYS A 128 -14.31 9.36 30.02
C CYS A 128 -15.23 9.71 31.20
N ASP A 129 -15.00 9.10 32.36
CA ASP A 129 -15.80 9.34 33.56
C ASP A 129 -15.66 10.77 34.11
N GLU A 130 -14.55 11.45 33.80
CA GLU A 130 -14.28 12.81 34.28
C GLU A 130 -14.93 13.87 33.39
N CYS A 131 -14.67 13.84 32.08
CA CYS A 131 -15.16 14.89 31.17
C CYS A 131 -16.37 14.49 30.30
N GLY A 132 -16.80 13.22 30.34
CA GLY A 132 -17.95 12.72 29.60
C GLY A 132 -17.75 12.54 28.08
N LEU A 133 -16.55 12.81 27.54
CA LEU A 133 -16.28 12.60 26.12
C LEU A 133 -16.32 11.12 25.75
N MET A 134 -16.94 10.78 24.63
CA MET A 134 -17.02 9.42 24.10
C MET A 134 -15.95 9.18 23.04
N PHE A 135 -15.37 7.98 23.04
CA PHE A 135 -14.27 7.61 22.16
C PHE A 135 -14.64 6.39 21.31
N GLU A 136 -14.11 6.35 20.08
CA GLU A 136 -14.36 5.24 19.15
C GLU A 136 -13.77 3.92 19.64
N ASN A 137 -12.70 3.98 20.45
CA ASN A 137 -12.05 2.81 21.03
C ASN A 137 -11.39 3.15 22.38
N LEU A 138 -11.06 2.11 23.15
CA LEU A 138 -10.47 2.22 24.48
C LEU A 138 -9.09 2.91 24.47
N SER A 139 -8.34 2.79 23.37
CA SER A 139 -7.00 3.39 23.24
C SER A 139 -7.05 4.91 23.18
N ASP A 140 -8.07 5.46 22.51
CA ASP A 140 -8.30 6.91 22.43
C ASP A 140 -8.76 7.46 23.77
N LEU A 141 -9.64 6.72 24.49
CA LEU A 141 -9.99 7.04 25.87
C LEU A 141 -8.73 7.07 26.77
N MET A 142 -7.87 6.05 26.68
CA MET A 142 -6.63 6.00 27.47
C MET A 142 -5.67 7.16 27.14
N ARG A 143 -5.55 7.53 25.86
CA ARG A 143 -4.72 8.67 25.45
C ARG A 143 -5.28 9.99 25.98
N HIS A 144 -6.60 10.15 25.92
CA HIS A 144 -7.30 11.29 26.48
C HIS A 144 -7.07 11.39 27.99
N VAL A 145 -7.39 10.35 28.76
CA VAL A 145 -7.21 10.32 30.23
C VAL A 145 -5.76 10.65 30.61
N LYS A 146 -4.78 10.10 29.88
CA LYS A 146 -3.36 10.27 30.22
C LYS A 146 -2.77 11.63 29.87
N ARG A 147 -3.25 12.28 28.80
CA ARG A 147 -2.57 13.45 28.23
C ARG A 147 -3.45 14.69 28.09
N TRP A 148 -4.75 14.53 27.87
CA TRP A 148 -5.61 15.59 27.34
C TRP A 148 -6.93 15.80 28.08
N CYS A 149 -7.24 15.03 29.12
CA CYS A 149 -8.45 15.28 29.92
C CYS A 149 -8.33 16.64 30.62
N PRO A 150 -9.17 17.64 30.29
CA PRO A 150 -9.08 18.99 30.86
C PRO A 150 -9.29 19.00 32.37
N GLU A 151 -10.15 18.09 32.86
CA GLU A 151 -10.47 17.87 34.26
C GLU A 151 -9.32 17.18 35.03
N ASN A 152 -8.40 16.48 34.33
CA ASN A 152 -7.27 15.76 34.94
C ASN A 152 -6.06 16.66 35.25
N ASN A 153 -6.18 17.98 35.08
CA ASN A 153 -5.09 18.91 35.38
C ASN A 153 -4.83 19.10 36.87
N ASP A 154 -5.78 18.75 37.74
CA ASP A 154 -5.65 18.95 39.19
C ASP A 154 -4.90 17.81 39.92
N MET A 155 -4.72 16.63 39.30
CA MET A 155 -3.94 15.54 39.92
C MET A 155 -2.42 15.68 39.76
N LYS A 156 -1.92 16.56 38.88
CA LYS A 156 -0.46 16.78 38.74
C LYS A 156 0.15 17.70 39.81
N ARG A 157 -0.65 18.28 40.72
CA ARG A 157 -0.14 19.26 41.72
C ARG A 157 -0.12 18.81 43.18
N LYS A 158 -0.47 17.56 43.51
CA LYS A 158 -0.47 17.07 44.91
C LYS A 158 0.09 15.66 45.14
N PHE A 159 1.04 15.22 44.32
CA PHE A 159 1.79 13.99 44.61
C PHE A 159 3.24 14.31 44.95
N ASN A 160 3.41 15.20 45.94
CA ASN A 160 4.66 15.36 46.67
C ASN A 160 4.29 15.43 48.15
N GLU A 161 5.07 14.69 48.95
CA GLU A 161 5.03 14.53 50.40
C GLU A 161 4.13 13.39 50.91
N GLU A 162 4.83 12.35 51.37
CA GLU A 162 4.44 11.32 52.34
C GLU A 162 3.64 10.13 51.82
N HIS A 163 4.33 9.15 51.21
CA HIS A 163 4.15 7.75 51.61
C HIS A 163 5.33 6.85 51.20
N GLU A 164 5.68 5.98 52.14
CA GLU A 164 6.85 5.11 52.22
C GLU A 164 6.97 4.05 51.10
N ASP A 165 8.22 3.87 50.67
CA ASP A 165 8.89 2.67 50.13
C ASP A 165 8.04 1.56 49.49
N ILE A 166 7.81 1.69 48.17
CA ILE A 166 7.69 0.55 47.26
C ILE A 166 8.60 0.83 46.05
N PRO A 167 9.64 0.00 45.78
CA PRO A 167 10.57 0.25 44.68
C PRO A 167 9.92 -0.12 43.34
N SER A 168 9.01 0.73 42.90
CA SER A 168 8.46 0.70 41.54
C SER A 168 9.50 1.34 40.64
N LYS A 169 10.47 0.56 40.16
CA LYS A 169 11.31 0.94 39.02
C LYS A 169 10.40 1.19 37.81
N LYS A 170 9.85 2.40 37.71
CA LYS A 170 9.36 2.94 36.45
C LYS A 170 10.58 3.04 35.55
N PHE A 171 10.82 1.98 34.79
CA PHE A 171 11.81 1.94 33.73
C PHE A 171 11.33 2.93 32.67
N LYS A 172 11.73 4.19 32.85
CA LYS A 172 11.54 5.26 31.89
C LYS A 172 12.58 5.00 30.79
N THR A 173 12.30 4.04 29.92
CA THR A 173 13.07 3.88 28.69
C THR A 173 12.64 4.97 27.74
N GLU A 174 13.12 6.19 27.99
CA GLU A 174 13.42 7.10 26.89
C GLU A 174 14.57 6.45 26.13
N ILE A 175 14.24 5.47 25.27
CA ILE A 175 15.13 5.12 24.17
C ILE A 175 15.11 6.39 23.32
N GLU A 176 16.14 7.22 23.45
CA GLU A 176 16.48 8.18 22.40
C GLU A 176 16.73 7.33 21.16
N ILE A 177 15.68 7.13 20.36
CA ILE A 177 15.82 6.58 19.02
C ILE A 177 16.45 7.73 18.24
N GLU A 178 17.78 7.81 18.32
CA GLU A 178 18.62 8.46 17.33
C GLU A 178 18.02 8.13 15.95
N ASP A 179 17.74 9.14 15.13
CA ASP A 179 16.88 9.06 13.95
C ASP A 179 17.29 7.90 13.01
N GLY A 180 16.75 6.71 13.28
CA GLY A 180 17.33 5.45 12.83
C GLY A 180 17.18 5.24 11.32
N GLU A 181 16.27 6.00 10.70
CA GLU A 181 16.07 6.04 9.26
C GLU A 181 17.25 6.75 8.57
N SER A 182 17.84 7.76 9.21
CA SER A 182 18.96 8.53 8.68
C SER A 182 20.16 7.62 8.36
N ASP A 183 20.48 6.67 9.24
CA ASP A 183 21.60 5.76 9.04
C ASP A 183 21.36 4.74 7.93
N VAL A 184 20.12 4.29 7.75
CA VAL A 184 19.74 3.40 6.65
C VAL A 184 19.84 4.15 5.33
N PHE A 185 19.30 5.37 5.25
CA PHE A 185 19.39 6.20 4.05
C PHE A 185 20.82 6.55 3.68
N LYS A 186 21.67 6.89 4.64
CA LYS A 186 23.11 7.13 4.39
C LYS A 186 23.80 5.90 3.80
N LYS A 187 23.48 4.69 4.28
CA LYS A 187 24.03 3.45 3.72
C LYS A 187 23.54 3.20 2.30
N LEU A 188 22.24 3.36 2.04
CA LEU A 188 21.67 3.22 0.70
C LEU A 188 22.28 4.22 -0.28
N ALA A 189 22.42 5.49 0.14
CA ALA A 189 23.05 6.53 -0.67
C ALA A 189 24.53 6.22 -0.94
N LYS A 190 25.25 5.69 0.05
CA LYS A 190 26.63 5.22 -0.15
C LYS A 190 26.69 4.10 -1.19
N TYR A 191 25.84 3.07 -1.08
CA TYR A 191 25.82 1.99 -2.08
C TYR A 191 25.50 2.48 -3.49
N ALA A 192 24.60 3.45 -3.62
CA ALA A 192 24.29 4.05 -4.91
C ALA A 192 25.53 4.76 -5.51
N ARG A 193 26.29 5.49 -4.69
CA ARG A 193 27.54 6.14 -5.12
C ARG A 193 28.64 5.15 -5.48
N ASP A 194 28.86 4.15 -4.62
CA ASP A 194 29.87 3.11 -4.84
C ASP A 194 29.59 2.39 -6.19
N GLU A 195 28.33 2.20 -6.58
CA GLU A 195 27.94 1.62 -7.87
C GLU A 195 28.10 2.55 -9.08
N THR A 196 28.30 3.85 -8.87
CA THR A 196 28.51 4.84 -9.94
C THR A 196 29.94 5.37 -9.96
N GLU A 197 30.82 4.84 -9.11
CA GLU A 197 32.21 5.31 -8.92
C GLU A 197 33.03 5.20 -10.21
N ASP A 198 32.96 4.07 -10.91
CA ASP A 198 33.70 3.87 -12.17
C ASP A 198 33.27 4.87 -13.26
N LEU A 199 31.96 5.11 -13.40
CA LEU A 199 31.40 6.09 -14.34
C LEU A 199 31.77 7.53 -13.95
N TRP A 200 31.92 7.78 -12.65
CA TRP A 200 32.39 9.06 -12.12
C TRP A 200 33.84 9.31 -12.50
N GLU A 201 34.72 8.34 -12.27
CA GLU A 201 36.13 8.41 -12.64
C GLU A 201 36.30 8.64 -14.15
N GLU A 202 35.56 7.90 -14.98
CA GLU A 202 35.58 8.07 -16.45
C GLU A 202 35.17 9.50 -16.86
N LYS A 203 34.10 10.04 -16.26
CA LYS A 203 33.64 11.41 -16.53
C LYS A 203 34.68 12.45 -16.09
N VAL A 204 35.31 12.28 -14.93
CA VAL A 204 36.38 13.18 -14.44
C VAL A 204 37.57 13.16 -15.41
N ASP A 205 38.03 11.98 -15.80
CA ASP A 205 39.14 11.82 -16.75
C ASP A 205 38.83 12.45 -18.10
N LYS A 206 37.60 12.30 -18.60
CA LYS A 206 37.15 12.96 -19.83
C LYS A 206 37.24 14.48 -19.75
N TYR A 207 36.84 15.10 -18.63
CA TYR A 207 36.94 16.55 -18.46
C TYR A 207 38.38 17.04 -18.32
N LEU A 208 39.22 16.28 -17.60
CA LEU A 208 40.65 16.60 -17.47
C LEU A 208 41.35 16.59 -18.84
N LYS A 209 41.05 15.59 -19.68
CA LYS A 209 41.58 15.51 -21.06
C LYS A 209 41.16 16.70 -21.92
N ASN A 210 40.00 17.30 -21.63
CA ASN A 210 39.51 18.51 -22.31
C ASN A 210 40.06 19.82 -21.72
N GLY A 211 41.09 19.76 -20.86
CA GLY A 211 41.76 20.94 -20.31
C GLY A 211 41.05 21.60 -19.12
N MET A 212 40.04 20.96 -18.56
CA MET A 212 39.34 21.46 -17.37
C MET A 212 40.21 21.30 -16.10
N SER A 213 40.06 22.21 -15.13
CA SER A 213 40.71 22.06 -13.83
C SER A 213 40.13 20.87 -13.06
N GLU A 214 40.94 20.24 -12.21
CA GLU A 214 40.52 19.05 -11.44
C GLU A 214 39.28 19.31 -10.56
N THR A 215 39.21 20.48 -9.93
CA THR A 215 38.07 20.85 -9.08
C THR A 215 36.79 21.05 -9.89
N GLU A 216 36.89 21.66 -11.07
CA GLU A 216 35.75 21.87 -11.96
C GLU A 216 35.30 20.56 -12.62
N ALA A 217 36.26 19.69 -12.99
CA ALA A 217 36.00 18.36 -13.53
C ALA A 217 35.21 17.49 -12.54
N LYS A 218 35.66 17.43 -11.28
CA LYS A 218 34.96 16.71 -10.19
C LYS A 218 33.56 17.27 -9.94
N TYR A 219 33.44 18.59 -9.85
CA TYR A 219 32.14 19.24 -9.66
C TYR A 219 31.16 18.95 -10.81
N ARG A 220 31.62 18.98 -12.06
CA ARG A 220 30.79 18.64 -13.22
C ARG A 220 30.43 17.18 -13.27
N ALA A 221 31.34 16.27 -12.90
CA ALA A 221 31.05 14.84 -12.81
C ALA A 221 29.97 14.57 -11.75
N ASP A 222 30.12 15.11 -10.54
CA ASP A 222 29.13 15.02 -9.45
C ASP A 222 27.75 15.50 -9.90
N ARG A 223 27.69 16.66 -10.58
CA ARG A 223 26.42 17.23 -11.03
C ARG A 223 25.74 16.37 -12.09
N LYS A 224 26.51 15.76 -13.00
CA LYS A 224 25.97 14.91 -14.06
C LYS A 224 25.56 13.52 -13.59
N LEU A 225 26.16 13.00 -12.52
CA LEU A 225 25.83 11.66 -11.99
C LEU A 225 24.78 11.68 -10.89
N ARG A 226 24.40 12.86 -10.38
CA ARG A 226 23.40 12.97 -9.32
C ARG A 226 22.05 12.30 -9.66
N GLU A 227 21.62 12.36 -10.92
CA GLU A 227 20.35 11.75 -11.35
C GLU A 227 20.48 10.21 -11.36
N ASP A 228 21.57 9.70 -11.94
CA ASP A 228 21.88 8.26 -11.94
C ASP A 228 22.02 7.70 -10.51
N GLU A 229 22.72 8.42 -9.62
CA GLU A 229 22.84 8.08 -8.19
C GLU A 229 21.48 8.05 -7.50
N LEU A 230 20.59 9.02 -7.81
CA LEU A 230 19.26 9.09 -7.23
C LEU A 230 18.39 7.91 -7.69
N ASP A 231 18.45 7.54 -8.97
CA ASP A 231 17.72 6.39 -9.50
C ASP A 231 18.19 5.09 -8.87
N LYS A 232 19.51 4.89 -8.75
CA LYS A 232 20.11 3.76 -8.03
C LYS A 232 19.66 3.72 -6.57
N PHE A 233 19.67 4.86 -5.88
CA PHE A 233 19.17 4.98 -4.51
C PHE A 233 17.69 4.58 -4.41
N MET A 234 16.85 5.11 -5.28
CA MET A 234 15.40 4.85 -5.29
C MET A 234 15.10 3.38 -5.56
N TRP A 235 15.81 2.76 -6.50
CA TRP A 235 15.70 1.33 -6.77
C TRP A 235 16.07 0.48 -5.56
N LYS A 236 17.19 0.77 -4.89
CA LYS A 236 17.59 0.07 -3.66
C LYS A 236 16.57 0.26 -2.53
N TYR A 237 16.03 1.47 -2.38
CA TYR A 237 14.99 1.75 -1.40
C TYR A 237 13.70 0.98 -1.70
N ALA A 238 13.27 0.94 -2.96
CA ALA A 238 12.09 0.16 -3.39
C ALA A 238 12.26 -1.34 -3.06
N ASN A 239 13.44 -1.91 -3.33
CA ASN A 239 13.76 -3.28 -2.97
C ASN A 239 13.76 -3.52 -1.46
N LEU A 240 14.31 -2.59 -0.67
CA LEU A 240 14.25 -2.67 0.79
C LEU A 240 12.80 -2.72 1.28
N VAL A 241 11.93 -1.85 0.77
CA VAL A 241 10.49 -1.84 1.10
C VAL A 241 9.83 -3.17 0.70
N HIS A 242 10.14 -3.67 -0.50
CA HIS A 242 9.65 -4.94 -0.99
C HIS A 242 10.02 -6.10 -0.04
N TYR A 243 11.29 -6.20 0.36
CA TYR A 243 11.74 -7.22 1.32
C TYR A 243 11.07 -7.09 2.68
N ILE A 244 10.91 -5.87 3.21
CA ILE A 244 10.21 -5.65 4.49
C ILE A 244 8.76 -6.14 4.40
N LEU A 245 8.06 -5.89 3.28
CA LEU A 245 6.68 -6.33 3.09
C LEU A 245 6.56 -7.85 3.01
N GLN A 246 7.47 -8.52 2.29
CA GLN A 246 7.51 -9.99 2.23
C GLN A 246 7.82 -10.60 3.60
N LEU A 247 8.84 -10.09 4.29
CA LEU A 247 9.26 -10.57 5.60
C LEU A 247 8.17 -10.43 6.66
N ARG A 248 7.31 -9.41 6.55
CA ARG A 248 6.17 -9.22 7.46
C ARG A 248 5.21 -10.41 7.48
N VAL A 249 5.10 -11.14 6.38
CA VAL A 249 4.24 -12.34 6.26
C VAL A 249 5.02 -13.62 6.57
N GLY A 250 6.36 -13.57 6.53
CA GLY A 250 7.24 -14.72 6.75
C GLY A 250 7.14 -15.31 8.16
N ARG A 251 6.89 -16.63 8.24
CA ARG A 251 6.73 -17.35 9.52
C ARG A 251 8.00 -17.28 10.39
N LEU A 252 9.17 -17.51 9.80
CA LEU A 252 10.45 -17.46 10.53
C LEU A 252 10.72 -16.04 11.03
N HIS A 253 10.59 -15.03 10.16
CA HIS A 253 10.77 -13.63 10.54
C HIS A 253 9.87 -13.22 11.72
N LEU A 254 8.59 -13.60 11.70
CA LEU A 254 7.66 -13.34 12.81
C LEU A 254 8.12 -14.00 14.13
N LYS A 255 8.71 -15.22 14.08
CA LYS A 255 9.30 -15.85 15.28
C LYS A 255 10.52 -15.08 15.80
N VAL A 256 11.36 -14.57 14.90
CA VAL A 256 12.55 -13.77 15.21
C VAL A 256 12.12 -12.45 15.88
N VAL A 257 11.21 -11.71 15.26
CA VAL A 257 10.72 -10.41 15.77
C VAL A 257 10.06 -10.57 17.14
N LYS A 258 9.14 -11.54 17.32
CA LYS A 258 8.51 -11.81 18.62
C LYS A 258 9.53 -12.13 19.72
N PHE A 259 10.61 -12.83 19.37
CA PHE A 259 11.67 -13.14 20.32
C PHE A 259 12.50 -11.90 20.69
N ILE A 260 12.78 -11.02 19.71
CA ILE A 260 13.42 -9.73 19.97
C ILE A 260 12.54 -8.87 20.88
N GLU A 261 11.24 -8.73 20.58
CA GLU A 261 10.28 -7.99 21.39
C GLU A 261 10.26 -8.49 22.84
N LYS A 262 10.28 -9.82 23.04
CA LYS A 262 10.38 -10.42 24.38
C LYS A 262 11.66 -10.00 25.11
N LEU A 263 12.82 -10.05 24.44
CA LEU A 263 14.10 -9.65 25.04
C LEU A 263 14.12 -8.15 25.38
N LEU A 264 13.50 -7.31 24.56
CA LEU A 264 13.35 -5.87 24.81
C LEU A 264 12.47 -5.61 26.04
N GLN A 265 11.36 -6.35 26.20
CA GLN A 265 10.50 -6.27 27.39
C GLN A 265 11.24 -6.68 28.67
N GLU A 266 12.20 -7.59 28.56
CA GLU A 266 13.09 -7.99 29.66
C GLU A 266 14.21 -6.96 29.95
N GLY A 267 14.30 -5.88 29.17
CA GLY A 267 15.29 -4.81 29.35
C GLY A 267 16.63 -5.07 28.65
N THR A 268 16.68 -6.02 27.71
CA THR A 268 17.88 -6.24 26.89
C THR A 268 18.06 -5.11 25.88
N GLU A 269 19.30 -4.64 25.68
CA GLU A 269 19.62 -3.65 24.65
C GLU A 269 19.28 -4.18 23.24
N TYR A 270 18.73 -3.31 22.37
CA TYR A 270 18.26 -3.67 21.02
C TYR A 270 19.29 -4.41 20.16
N LYS A 271 20.52 -3.89 20.04
CA LYS A 271 21.59 -4.54 19.26
C LYS A 271 21.95 -5.93 19.82
N LYS A 272 21.90 -6.10 21.14
CA LYS A 272 22.15 -7.38 21.80
C LYS A 272 21.00 -8.35 21.60
N ALA A 273 19.75 -7.88 21.67
CA ALA A 273 18.56 -8.67 21.41
C ALA A 273 18.54 -9.25 19.99
N ILE A 274 18.87 -8.44 18.97
CA ILE A 274 19.01 -8.92 17.58
C ILE A 274 20.06 -10.03 17.48
N LYS A 275 21.27 -9.81 18.02
CA LYS A 275 22.35 -10.81 17.98
C LYS A 275 21.93 -12.12 18.65
N MET A 276 21.22 -12.05 19.77
CA MET A 276 20.70 -13.23 20.46
C MET A 276 19.62 -13.95 19.64
N ALA A 277 18.74 -13.21 18.97
CA ALA A 277 17.73 -13.77 18.10
C ALA A 277 18.33 -14.50 16.89
N ILE A 278 19.28 -13.87 16.19
CA ILE A 278 19.96 -14.49 15.05
C ILE A 278 20.66 -15.78 15.47
N ARG A 279 21.37 -15.79 16.61
CA ARG A 279 22.02 -17.02 17.12
C ARG A 279 21.02 -18.12 17.45
N LYS A 280 19.86 -17.77 18.01
CA LYS A 280 18.83 -18.74 18.38
C LYS A 280 18.21 -19.41 17.15
N TYR A 281 17.96 -18.63 16.10
CA TYR A 281 17.33 -19.10 14.87
C TYR A 281 18.33 -19.42 13.77
N LYS A 282 19.63 -19.53 14.10
CA LYS A 282 20.70 -19.75 13.12
C LYS A 282 20.42 -20.97 12.23
N ASN A 283 20.11 -22.12 12.83
CA ASN A 283 19.85 -23.34 12.06
C ASN A 283 18.62 -23.19 11.14
N GLU A 284 17.56 -22.50 11.57
CA GLU A 284 16.39 -22.25 10.71
C GLU A 284 16.74 -21.31 9.54
N LEU A 285 17.69 -20.39 9.73
CA LEU A 285 18.18 -19.50 8.67
C LEU A 285 19.17 -20.21 7.73
N ASP A 286 20.05 -21.06 8.28
CA ASP A 286 21.02 -21.84 7.51
C ASP A 286 20.28 -22.77 6.53
N ASN A 287 19.16 -23.39 6.94
CA ASN A 287 18.34 -24.19 6.03
C ASN A 287 17.84 -23.43 4.78
N TYR A 288 17.54 -22.13 4.89
CA TYR A 288 17.15 -21.33 3.71
C TYR A 288 18.32 -21.09 2.76
N LEU A 289 19.56 -21.06 3.27
CA LEU A 289 20.73 -20.95 2.42
C LEU A 289 20.97 -22.25 1.66
N ASP A 290 20.81 -23.39 2.33
CA ASP A 290 20.93 -24.71 1.71
C ASP A 290 19.86 -24.89 0.62
N GLU A 291 18.60 -24.49 0.87
CA GLU A 291 17.52 -24.53 -0.13
C GLU A 291 17.84 -23.70 -1.38
N VAL A 292 18.43 -22.52 -1.23
CA VAL A 292 18.81 -21.64 -2.36
C VAL A 292 19.95 -22.28 -3.18
N ILE A 293 20.96 -22.86 -2.52
CA ILE A 293 22.08 -23.53 -3.21
C ILE A 293 21.58 -24.74 -4.00
N GLU A 294 20.68 -25.54 -3.43
CA GLU A 294 20.10 -26.70 -4.13
C GLU A 294 19.22 -26.31 -5.33
N GLU A 295 18.63 -25.10 -5.33
CA GLU A 295 17.87 -24.58 -6.47
C GLU A 295 18.81 -24.08 -7.58
N GLU A 296 19.93 -23.45 -7.24
CA GLU A 296 20.96 -23.02 -8.20
C GLU A 296 21.61 -24.22 -8.91
N GLU A 297 22.00 -25.27 -8.17
CA GLU A 297 22.62 -26.48 -8.75
C GLU A 297 21.69 -27.22 -9.74
N LYS A 298 20.37 -27.21 -9.50
CA LYS A 298 19.40 -27.84 -10.41
C LYS A 298 19.13 -27.03 -11.66
N GLY A 299 19.26 -25.71 -11.59
CA GLY A 299 19.09 -24.83 -12.76
C GLY A 299 20.20 -25.01 -13.79
N GLU A 300 21.42 -25.31 -13.34
CA GLU A 300 22.57 -25.53 -14.23
C GLU A 300 22.56 -26.91 -14.93
N GLU A 301 21.90 -27.92 -14.35
CA GLU A 301 21.79 -29.26 -14.96
C GLU A 301 20.76 -29.34 -16.10
N GLU A 302 19.78 -28.42 -16.17
CA GLU A 302 18.72 -28.43 -17.19
C GLU A 302 19.07 -27.64 -18.47
N GLU A 303 20.13 -26.83 -18.49
CA GLU A 303 20.57 -26.05 -19.68
C GLU A 303 21.69 -26.76 -20.50
N GLY A 304 22.03 -28.00 -20.17
CA GLY A 304 23.20 -28.70 -20.73
C GLY A 304 22.96 -29.73 -21.84
N ASP A 305 21.75 -29.88 -22.39
CA ASP A 305 21.39 -31.03 -23.25
C ASP A 305 20.74 -30.66 -24.61
N ASP A 306 20.89 -29.44 -25.11
CA ASP A 306 20.33 -28.97 -26.39
C ASP A 306 21.40 -28.44 -27.39
N ASP A 307 22.58 -29.07 -27.47
CA ASP A 307 23.56 -28.81 -28.55
C ASP A 307 24.09 -30.13 -29.12
N ASP A 308 23.32 -30.73 -30.04
CA ASP A 308 23.82 -31.64 -31.09
C ASP A 308 22.71 -31.85 -32.16
N GLU A 309 22.26 -30.78 -32.81
CA GLU A 309 21.66 -30.88 -34.15
C GLU A 309 22.50 -30.07 -35.15
N GLU A 310 23.35 -30.81 -35.86
CA GLU A 310 24.11 -30.37 -37.03
C GLU A 310 23.17 -29.80 -38.11
N GLU A 311 23.16 -28.48 -38.29
CA GLU A 311 22.66 -27.86 -39.53
C GLU A 311 23.85 -27.48 -40.41
N GLU A 312 24.29 -28.43 -41.23
CA GLU A 312 25.02 -28.15 -42.46
C GLU A 312 24.07 -27.41 -43.42
N GLY A 313 24.26 -26.11 -43.56
CA GLY A 313 23.54 -25.27 -44.51
C GLY A 313 24.47 -24.23 -45.13
N ASP A 314 25.12 -24.64 -46.22
CA ASP A 314 25.72 -23.74 -47.21
C ASP A 314 24.72 -22.64 -47.59
N GLU A 315 25.14 -21.36 -47.61
CA GLU A 315 24.93 -20.51 -48.78
C GLU A 315 25.76 -19.22 -48.70
N GLU A 316 26.63 -19.11 -49.70
CA GLU A 316 27.39 -17.93 -50.10
C GLU A 316 26.45 -16.74 -50.37
N GLY A 317 26.88 -15.52 -50.03
CA GLY A 317 26.13 -14.33 -50.42
C GLY A 317 26.78 -13.04 -49.97
N ASP A 318 27.56 -12.46 -50.88
CA ASP A 318 28.08 -11.09 -50.89
C ASP A 318 27.06 -10.03 -50.41
N ASP A 319 27.52 -8.93 -49.82
CA ASP A 319 27.54 -7.63 -50.52
C ASP A 319 27.94 -6.48 -49.57
N ASP A 320 28.79 -5.63 -50.13
CA ASP A 320 29.36 -4.41 -49.57
C ASP A 320 28.27 -3.39 -49.18
N GLY A 321 28.49 -2.68 -48.07
CA GLY A 321 27.53 -1.68 -47.57
C GLY A 321 28.13 -0.66 -46.62
N ASP A 322 29.30 -0.17 -46.97
CA ASP A 322 29.94 1.03 -46.43
C ASP A 322 29.00 2.24 -46.53
N GLN A 323 28.64 2.85 -45.41
CA GLN A 323 28.14 4.23 -45.37
C GLN A 323 28.39 4.85 -44.00
N GLU A 324 29.56 5.46 -43.91
CA GLU A 324 29.87 6.62 -43.07
C GLU A 324 28.79 7.70 -43.29
N GLU A 325 28.02 8.05 -42.26
CA GLU A 325 27.37 9.36 -42.19
C GLU A 325 28.06 10.19 -41.11
N GLU A 326 29.00 10.97 -41.64
CA GLU A 326 29.60 12.17 -41.12
C GLU A 326 28.56 13.28 -40.85
N GLU A 327 28.93 14.17 -39.93
CA GLU A 327 28.57 15.59 -39.84
C GLU A 327 27.22 16.02 -39.23
N GLY A 328 27.36 16.83 -38.19
CA GLY A 328 26.29 17.63 -37.59
C GLY A 328 26.77 18.45 -36.40
N ASP A 329 27.93 19.11 -36.53
CA ASP A 329 28.32 20.23 -35.68
C ASP A 329 27.34 21.39 -35.94
N GLU A 330 26.54 21.76 -34.95
CA GLU A 330 25.91 23.08 -34.89
C GLU A 330 26.55 23.86 -33.74
N ASP A 331 27.53 24.67 -34.12
CA ASP A 331 27.93 25.88 -33.44
C ASP A 331 26.68 26.72 -33.13
N VAL A 332 26.47 27.06 -31.85
CA VAL A 332 25.62 28.20 -31.48
C VAL A 332 26.49 29.17 -30.71
N ASP A 333 26.65 30.30 -31.41
CA ASP A 333 27.38 31.52 -31.10
C ASP A 333 27.21 32.06 -29.67
N ASP A 334 28.35 32.54 -29.19
CA ASP A 334 28.56 33.83 -28.53
C ASP A 334 27.33 34.75 -28.42
N GLU A 335 26.95 35.12 -27.19
CA GLU A 335 26.62 36.51 -26.89
C GLU A 335 27.36 36.93 -25.62
N GLU A 336 28.41 37.72 -25.86
CA GLU A 336 29.01 38.66 -24.93
C GLU A 336 27.94 39.67 -24.45
N GLU A 337 27.77 39.81 -23.14
CA GLU A 337 27.35 41.11 -22.58
C GLU A 337 28.31 41.45 -21.43
N GLU A 338 29.35 42.20 -21.82
CA GLU A 338 30.02 43.16 -20.95
C GLU A 338 29.00 44.25 -20.57
N GLU A 339 28.72 44.41 -19.28
CA GLU A 339 28.40 45.74 -18.74
C GLU A 339 29.29 45.97 -17.51
N GLU A 340 30.42 46.61 -17.77
CA GLU A 340 30.98 47.61 -16.85
C GLU A 340 29.96 48.74 -16.71
N GLU A 341 29.67 49.20 -15.49
CA GLU A 341 29.86 50.60 -15.08
C GLU A 341 29.38 50.86 -13.62
N ASP A 342 30.19 51.69 -12.96
CA ASP A 342 30.06 52.43 -11.68
C ASP A 342 30.24 51.76 -10.30
#